data_AF-A0A4Q2Y751-F1
#
_entry.id   AF-A0A4Q2Y751-F1
#
_cell.length_a   1.000
_cell.length_b   1.000
_cell.length_c   1.000
_cell.angle_alpha   90.00
_cell.angle_beta   90.00
_cell.angle_gamma   90.00
#
_symmetry.space_group_name_H-M   'P 1'
#
loop_
_entity.id
_entity.type
_entity.pdbx_description
1 polymer ?
#
loop_
_entity_poly.entity_id
_entity_poly.type
_entity_poly.pdbx_seq_one_letter_code
_entity_poly.pdbx_strand_id
1 'polypeptide(L)'
;LSVYHGIDIALDTFPYNGITTTCEALWMGVPVVTLAGDRFVAREAAGIVTRCDHPGWVASTPEDYVGKAKSLSSDPLRLAGIRLSLRTDFQQSPLHDPSRLAGEMHRFLSGLFPANT
;
A
#
# COMPACT_ATOMS: atom_id res chain seq x y z
N LEU A 1 6.73 -15.87 2.88
CA LEU A 1 6.31 -14.69 3.66
C LEU A 1 6.86 -14.63 5.10
N SER A 2 7.39 -15.70 5.70
CA SER A 2 7.91 -15.68 7.09
C SER A 2 9.02 -14.67 7.36
N VAL A 3 9.78 -14.28 6.32
CA VAL A 3 10.83 -13.25 6.42
C VAL A 3 10.30 -11.91 6.95
N TYR A 4 9.03 -11.56 6.68
CA TYR A 4 8.42 -10.32 7.16
C TYR A 4 8.23 -10.26 8.67
N HIS A 5 8.22 -11.40 9.38
CA HIS A 5 8.10 -11.41 10.85
C HIS A 5 9.29 -10.74 11.55
N GLY A 6 10.45 -10.69 10.90
CA GLY A 6 11.65 -10.02 11.41
C GLY A 6 11.82 -8.59 10.92
N ILE A 7 10.82 -8.01 10.24
CA ILE A 7 10.88 -6.66 9.67
C ILE A 7 9.89 -5.77 10.41
N ASP A 8 10.36 -4.65 10.95
CA ASP A 8 9.53 -3.66 11.66
C ASP A 8 8.86 -2.67 10.72
N ILE A 9 9.59 -2.17 9.72
CA ILE A 9 9.16 -1.19 8.72
C ILE A 9 9.79 -1.58 7.37
N ALA A 10 9.00 -1.60 6.32
CA ALA A 10 9.49 -1.75 4.95
C ALA A 10 9.73 -0.37 4.32
N LEU A 11 10.89 -0.21 3.70
CA LEU A 11 11.27 0.98 2.95
C LEU A 11 11.14 0.67 1.46
N ASP A 12 10.12 1.23 0.83
CA ASP A 12 9.87 1.03 -0.60
C ASP A 12 10.90 1.78 -1.45
N THR A 13 11.29 1.20 -2.57
CA THR A 13 12.31 1.75 -3.47
C THR A 13 11.73 2.80 -4.40
N PHE A 14 12.59 3.68 -4.92
CA PHE A 14 12.26 4.66 -5.96
C PHE A 14 13.45 4.75 -6.95
N PRO A 15 13.24 5.07 -8.24
CA PRO A 15 12.00 5.54 -8.87
C PRO A 15 11.03 4.42 -9.30
N TYR A 16 11.32 3.16 -8.96
CA TYR A 16 10.44 2.02 -9.22
C TYR A 16 9.97 1.44 -7.88
N ASN A 17 8.67 1.56 -7.61
CA ASN A 17 8.07 1.09 -6.36
C ASN A 17 7.73 -0.40 -6.41
N GLY A 18 7.60 -1.00 -5.23
CA GLY A 18 6.97 -2.28 -5.04
C GLY A 18 5.46 -2.25 -5.28
N ILE A 19 4.93 -3.37 -5.77
CA ILE A 19 3.49 -3.60 -5.90
C ILE A 19 3.14 -4.79 -5.02
N THR A 20 3.49 -6.00 -5.48
CA THR A 20 3.25 -7.24 -4.74
C THR A 20 3.94 -7.25 -3.39
N THR A 21 5.21 -6.84 -3.33
CA THR A 21 5.97 -6.77 -2.08
C THR A 21 5.40 -5.78 -1.07
N THR A 22 4.76 -4.70 -1.55
CA THR A 22 4.03 -3.74 -0.72
C THR A 22 2.77 -4.38 -0.14
N CYS A 23 1.98 -5.08 -0.97
CA CYS A 23 0.81 -5.83 -0.50
C CYS A 23 1.19 -6.93 0.50
N GLU A 24 2.25 -7.68 0.23
CA GLU A 24 2.77 -8.73 1.12
C GLU A 24 3.23 -8.16 2.46
N ALA A 25 3.94 -7.03 2.45
CA ALA A 25 4.35 -6.34 3.68
C ALA A 25 3.14 -5.96 4.54
N LEU A 26 2.15 -5.26 3.96
CA LEU A 26 0.95 -4.83 4.66
C LEU A 26 0.13 -6.01 5.18
N TRP A 27 -0.05 -7.07 4.37
CA TRP A 27 -0.72 -8.31 4.77
C TRP A 27 -0.03 -9.01 5.96
N MET A 28 1.30 -8.90 6.03
CA MET A 28 2.11 -9.45 7.11
C MET A 28 2.25 -8.51 8.32
N GLY A 29 1.52 -7.40 8.33
CA GLY A 29 1.53 -6.44 9.45
C GLY A 29 2.75 -5.51 9.44
N VAL A 30 3.45 -5.37 8.31
CA VAL A 30 4.64 -4.53 8.18
C VAL A 30 4.24 -3.22 7.47
N PRO A 31 4.32 -2.06 8.15
CA PRO A 31 4.06 -0.77 7.52
C PRO A 31 5.11 -0.45 6.44
N VAL A 32 4.68 0.25 5.40
CA VAL A 32 5.52 0.58 4.23
C VAL A 32 5.59 2.10 4.06
N VAL A 33 6.80 2.65 4.04
CA VAL A 33 7.04 4.05 3.64
C VAL A 33 7.44 4.06 2.16
N THR A 34 6.79 4.91 1.37
CA THR A 34 7.01 4.99 -0.08
C THR A 34 7.17 6.45 -0.53
N LEU A 35 7.89 6.68 -1.63
CA LEU A 35 8.06 7.99 -2.24
C LEU A 35 7.25 8.06 -3.54
N ALA A 36 6.27 8.95 -3.60
CA ALA A 36 5.47 9.16 -4.79
C ALA A 36 6.24 9.98 -5.83
N GLY A 37 6.56 9.36 -6.96
CA GLY A 37 7.20 10.02 -8.11
C GLY A 37 6.21 10.58 -9.13
N ASP A 38 6.76 10.92 -10.29
CA ASP A 38 6.15 11.60 -11.43
C ASP A 38 5.65 10.66 -12.54
N ARG A 39 5.83 9.35 -12.39
CA ARG A 39 5.44 8.32 -13.37
C ARG A 39 4.67 7.19 -12.72
N PHE A 40 3.90 6.46 -13.53
CA PHE A 40 3.04 5.36 -13.08
C PHE A 40 3.75 4.38 -12.13
N VAL A 41 4.89 3.82 -12.55
CA VAL A 41 5.69 2.85 -11.76
C VAL A 41 6.27 3.42 -10.45
N ALA A 42 6.23 4.74 -10.28
CA ALA A 42 6.68 5.44 -9.08
C ALA A 42 5.52 5.87 -8.18
N ARG A 43 4.30 5.37 -8.42
CA ARG A 43 3.08 5.75 -7.67
C ARG A 43 2.23 4.58 -7.20
N GLU A 44 2.60 3.36 -7.56
CA GLU A 44 1.81 2.16 -7.26
C GLU A 44 1.70 1.90 -5.77
N ALA A 45 2.84 1.88 -5.07
CA ALA A 45 2.86 1.74 -3.61
C ALA A 45 2.11 2.86 -2.92
N ALA A 46 2.20 4.10 -3.42
CA ALA A 46 1.43 5.23 -2.88
C ALA A 46 -0.09 4.99 -2.96
N GLY A 47 -0.58 4.43 -4.07
CA GLY A 47 -1.97 4.04 -4.24
C GLY A 47 -2.39 2.91 -3.30
N ILE A 48 -1.55 1.89 -3.15
CA ILE A 48 -1.79 0.73 -2.27
C ILE A 48 -1.88 1.17 -0.81
N VAL A 49 -0.87 1.88 -0.31
CA VAL A 49 -0.78 2.36 1.07
C VAL A 49 -1.95 3.28 1.41
N THR A 50 -2.35 4.16 0.47
CA THR A 50 -3.53 5.02 0.64
C THR A 50 -4.83 4.22 0.71
N ARG A 51 -4.98 3.17 -0.12
CA ARG A 51 -6.18 2.31 -0.11
C ARG A 51 -6.28 1.44 1.14
N CYS A 52 -5.16 1.19 1.81
CA CYS A 52 -5.11 0.57 3.14
C CYS A 52 -5.25 1.60 4.29
N ASP A 53 -5.70 2.82 4.01
CA ASP A 53 -5.96 3.88 5.00
C ASP A 53 -4.73 4.46 5.71
N HIS A 54 -3.55 4.38 5.08
CA HIS A 54 -2.29 4.92 5.64
C HIS A 54 -1.63 6.01 4.76
N PRO A 55 -2.37 7.03 4.26
CA PRO A 55 -1.81 8.05 3.37
C PRO A 55 -0.63 8.84 3.98
N GLY A 56 -0.54 8.86 5.31
CA GLY A 56 0.57 9.50 6.04
C GLY A 56 1.95 8.90 5.76
N TRP A 57 2.05 7.70 5.16
CA TRP A 57 3.32 7.03 4.83
C TRP A 57 3.78 7.28 3.38
N VAL A 58 3.01 8.04 2.61
CA VAL A 58 3.37 8.45 1.24
C VAL A 58 4.16 9.76 1.29
N ALA A 59 5.45 9.67 1.02
CA ALA A 59 6.34 10.81 0.97
C ALA A 59 6.26 11.56 -0.36
N SER A 60 6.56 12.86 -0.31
CA SER A 60 6.62 13.75 -1.50
C SER A 60 8.04 14.16 -1.89
N THR A 61 9.01 14.05 -0.98
CA THR A 61 10.44 14.28 -1.23
C THR A 61 11.30 13.25 -0.50
N PRO A 62 12.59 13.07 -0.87
CA PRO A 62 13.51 12.20 -0.14
C PRO A 62 13.64 12.57 1.36
N GLU A 63 13.62 13.85 1.70
CA GLU A 63 13.70 14.33 3.09
C GLU A 63 12.45 13.95 3.87
N ASP A 64 11.27 14.11 3.25
CA ASP A 64 9.99 13.69 3.82
C ASP A 64 9.93 12.16 3.99
N TYR A 65 10.47 11.39 3.04
CA TYR A 65 10.59 9.93 3.14
C TYR A 65 11.38 9.51 4.38
N VAL A 66 12.55 10.12 4.60
CA VAL A 66 13.36 9.90 5.81
C VAL A 66 12.61 10.35 7.06
N GLY A 67 11.92 11.49 7.01
CA GLY A 67 11.13 12.02 8.12
C GLY A 67 10.01 11.07 8.56
N LYS A 68 9.27 10.51 7.60
CA LYS A 68 8.20 9.53 7.84
C LYS A 68 8.75 8.23 8.41
N ALA A 69 9.84 7.70 7.85
CA ALA A 69 10.50 6.51 8.39
C ALA A 69 10.95 6.73 9.85
N LYS A 70 11.58 7.87 10.14
CA LYS A 70 11.96 8.25 11.51
C LYS A 70 10.77 8.34 12.45
N SER A 71 9.71 9.06 12.05
CA SER A 71 8.49 9.21 12.86
C SER A 71 7.84 7.86 13.16
N LEU A 72 7.80 6.95 12.18
CA LEU A 72 7.23 5.62 12.37
C LEU A 72 8.08 4.75 13.31
N SER A 73 9.40 4.90 13.27
CA SER A 73 10.35 4.18 14.15
C SER A 73 10.53 4.77 15.54
N SER A 74 10.06 6.00 15.80
CA SER A 74 10.39 6.74 17.03
C SER A 74 9.65 6.25 18.27
N ASP A 75 8.59 5.47 18.11
CA ASP A 75 7.77 4.95 19.20
C ASP A 75 7.46 3.46 18.95
N PRO A 76 8.21 2.54 19.58
CA PRO A 76 8.01 1.10 19.41
C PRO A 76 6.64 0.59 19.86
N LEU A 77 6.03 1.21 20.88
CA LEU A 77 4.70 0.80 21.37
C LEU A 77 3.62 1.18 20.37
N ARG A 78 3.70 2.41 19.83
CA ARG A 78 2.82 2.85 18.74
C ARG A 78 3.02 1.99 17.49
N LEU A 79 4.26 1.69 17.12
CA LEU A 79 4.56 0.83 15.98
C LEU A 79 3.99 -0.58 16.17
N ALA A 80 4.12 -1.17 17.35
CA ALA A 80 3.51 -2.47 17.65
C ALA A 80 1.99 -2.45 17.49
N GLY A 81 1.33 -1.37 17.94
CA GLY A 81 -0.12 -1.17 17.74
C GLY A 81 -0.50 -1.11 16.26
N ILE A 82 0.24 -0.35 15.44
CA ILE A 82 0.04 -0.29 13.99
C ILE A 82 0.22 -1.66 13.34
N ARG A 83 1.28 -2.40 13.71
CA ARG A 83 1.57 -3.73 13.16
C ARG A 83 0.45 -4.74 13.45
N LEU A 84 -0.21 -4.62 14.62
CA LEU A 84 -1.34 -5.47 15.00
C LEU A 84 -2.61 -5.15 14.21
N SER A 85 -2.84 -3.90 13.79
CA SER A 85 -4.04 -3.53 13.01
C SER A 85 -3.90 -3.86 11.52
N LEU A 86 -2.69 -3.74 10.97
CA LEU A 86 -2.44 -3.68 9.53
C LEU A 86 -3.04 -4.82 8.69
N ARG A 87 -3.04 -6.06 9.20
CA ARG A 87 -3.68 -7.17 8.48
C ARG A 87 -5.19 -6.95 8.35
N THR A 88 -5.83 -6.48 9.43
CA THR A 88 -7.25 -6.15 9.44
C THR A 88 -7.52 -4.99 8.49
N ASP A 89 -6.69 -3.94 8.53
CA ASP A 89 -6.80 -2.78 7.63
C ASP A 89 -6.71 -3.23 6.16
N PHE A 90 -5.78 -4.13 5.84
CA PHE A 90 -5.66 -4.70 4.50
C PHE A 90 -6.90 -5.52 4.09
N GLN A 91 -7.39 -6.39 4.97
CA GLN A 91 -8.57 -7.23 4.72
C GLN A 91 -9.85 -6.40 4.53
N GLN A 92 -9.95 -5.24 5.20
CA GLN A 92 -11.06 -4.30 5.06
C GLN A 92 -10.89 -3.33 3.90
N SER A 93 -9.68 -3.22 3.33
CA SER A 93 -9.41 -2.34 2.21
C SER A 93 -10.06 -2.84 0.91
N PRO A 94 -10.30 -1.94 -0.07
CA PRO A 94 -10.75 -2.33 -1.40
C PRO A 94 -9.79 -3.27 -2.14
N LEU A 95 -8.54 -3.42 -1.69
CA LEU A 95 -7.55 -4.33 -2.29
C LEU A 95 -7.89 -5.80 -2.03
N HIS A 96 -8.67 -6.10 -0.97
CA HIS A 96 -9.12 -7.44 -0.61
C HIS A 96 -10.62 -7.64 -0.92
N ASP A 97 -11.15 -6.92 -1.92
CA ASP A 97 -12.53 -7.07 -2.38
C ASP A 97 -12.56 -7.49 -3.87
N PRO A 98 -12.35 -8.78 -4.17
CA PRO A 98 -12.32 -9.26 -5.55
C PRO A 98 -13.69 -9.14 -6.25
N SER A 99 -14.78 -9.22 -5.50
CA SER A 99 -16.15 -9.09 -6.03
C SER A 99 -16.41 -7.67 -6.51
N ARG A 100 -16.00 -6.66 -5.74
CA ARG A 100 -16.06 -5.26 -6.17
C ARG A 100 -15.20 -5.01 -7.41
N LEU A 101 -13.95 -5.48 -7.41
CA LEU A 101 -13.06 -5.33 -8.57
C LEU A 101 -13.69 -5.95 -9.82
N ALA A 102 -14.18 -7.18 -9.74
CA ALA A 102 -14.83 -7.86 -10.86
C ALA A 102 -16.07 -7.09 -11.34
N GLY A 103 -16.89 -6.55 -10.43
CA GLY A 103 -18.05 -5.73 -10.77
C GLY A 103 -17.69 -4.41 -11.45
N GLU A 104 -16.65 -3.71 -10.97
CA GLU A 104 -16.14 -2.48 -11.59
C GLU A 104 -15.56 -2.76 -12.99
N MET A 105 -14.78 -3.82 -13.15
CA MET A 105 -14.26 -4.26 -14.45
C MET A 105 -15.38 -4.64 -15.42
N HIS A 106 -16.37 -5.43 -14.98
CA HIS A 106 -17.51 -5.81 -15.81
C HIS A 106 -18.30 -4.59 -16.29
N ARG A 107 -18.57 -3.64 -15.40
CA ARG A 107 -19.26 -2.38 -15.74
C ARG A 107 -18.47 -1.58 -16.79
N PHE A 108 -17.17 -1.46 -16.61
CA PHE A 108 -16.29 -0.73 -17.54
C PHE A 108 -16.26 -1.39 -18.93
N LEU A 109 -16.02 -2.71 -18.97
CA LEU A 109 -15.93 -3.45 -20.23
C LEU A 109 -17.26 -3.47 -20.99
N SER A 110 -18.39 -3.61 -20.29
CA SER A 110 -19.73 -3.58 -20.92
C SER A 110 -20.07 -2.20 -21.51
N GLY A 111 -19.54 -1.12 -20.94
CA GLY A 111 -19.68 0.23 -21.48
C GLY A 111 -18.81 0.48 -22.72
N LEU A 112 -17.64 -0.14 -22.81
CA LEU A 112 -16.74 -0.05 -23.97
C LEU A 112 -17.20 -0.90 -25.15
N PHE A 113 -17.77 -2.08 -24.87
CA PHE A 113 -18.23 -3.03 -25.86
C PHE A 113 -19.72 -3.28 -25.67
N PRO A 114 -20.59 -2.29 -25.98
CA PRO A 114 -22.02 -2.54 -25.96
C PRO A 114 -22.33 -3.71 -26.89
N ALA A 115 -23.15 -4.65 -26.43
CA ALA A 115 -23.60 -5.74 -27.28
C ALA A 115 -24.31 -5.11 -28.49
N ASN A 116 -23.73 -5.30 -29.70
CA ASN A 116 -24.43 -4.97 -30.94
C ASN A 116 -25.71 -5.82 -30.96
N THR A 117 -26.85 -5.19 -30.67
CA THR A 117 -28.19 -5.67 -31.03
C THR A 117 -28.36 -5.75 -32.53
#